data_AF-A0A5K1H0X8-F1
#
_entry.id   AF-A0A5K1H0X8-F1
#
_cell.length_a   1.000
_cell.length_b   1.000
_cell.length_c   1.000
_cell.angle_alpha   90.00
_cell.angle_beta   90.00
_cell.angle_gamma   90.00
#
_symmetry.space_group_name_H-M   'P 1'
#
loop_
_entity.id
_entity.type
_entity.pdbx_description
1 polymer ?
#
loop_
_entity_poly.entity_id
_entity_poly.type
_entity_poly.pdbx_seq_one_letter_code
_entity_poly.pdbx_strand_id
1 'polypeptide(L)' 'GLQPTKRDSYGRLVLGDIITAVNGKKVSNGSDLYRILDQCNVGDT' A
#
# COMPACT_ATOMS: atom_id res chain seq x y z
N GLY A 1 5.88 0.29 10.47
CA GLY A 1 4.60 -0.39 10.22
C GLY A 1 3.70 0.56 9.43
N LEU A 2 2.88 0.03 8.52
CA LEU A 2 2.01 0.85 7.67
C LEU A 2 0.87 1.48 8.47
N GLN A 3 0.60 2.75 8.23
CA GLN A 3 -0.46 3.50 8.87
C GLN A 3 -1.76 3.37 8.08
N PRO A 4 -2.85 2.86 8.70
CA PRO A 4 -4.13 2.76 8.03
C PRO A 4 -4.81 4.12 7.91
N THR A 5 -5.60 4.28 6.85
CA THR A 5 -6.55 5.39 6.73
C THR A 5 -7.65 5.22 7.78
N LYS A 6 -7.88 6.26 8.58
CA LYS A 6 -8.87 6.27 9.67
C LYS A 6 -9.76 7.50 9.61
N ARG A 7 -10.90 7.46 10.29
CA ARG A 7 -11.73 8.65 10.51
C ARG A 7 -11.45 9.20 11.90
N ASP A 8 -11.27 10.52 11.99
CA ASP A 8 -11.15 11.18 13.29
C ASP A 8 -12.52 11.33 13.97
N SER A 9 -12.52 11.76 15.24
CA SER A 9 -13.73 11.98 16.02
C SER A 9 -14.64 13.08 15.45
N TYR A 10 -14.14 13.90 14.53
CA TYR A 10 -14.87 14.95 13.83
C TYR A 10 -15.42 14.49 12.47
N GLY A 11 -15.25 13.21 12.12
CA GLY A 11 -15.72 12.63 10.87
C GLY A 11 -14.84 12.94 9.66
N ARG A 12 -13.67 13.56 9.85
CA ARG A 12 -12.73 13.84 8.77
C ARG A 12 -11.96 12.57 8.42
N LEU A 13 -11.69 12.40 7.13
CA LEU A 13 -10.90 11.29 6.64
C LEU A 13 -9.41 11.62 6.81
N VAL A 14 -8.76 10.91 7.72
CA VAL A 14 -7.32 10.98 7.95
C VAL A 14 -6.66 9.93 7.07
N LEU A 15 -6.04 10.40 6.00
CA LEU A 15 -5.34 9.52 5.06
C LEU A 15 -4.14 8.86 5.75
N GLY A 16 -4.00 7.56 5.58
CA GLY A 16 -2.82 6.81 5.98
C GLY A 16 -1.75 6.80 4.89
N ASP A 17 -0.88 5.78 4.93
CA ASP A 17 0.18 5.62 3.94
C ASP A 17 -0.41 5.24 2.57
N ILE A 18 0.11 5.86 1.51
CA ILE A 18 -0.20 5.48 0.12
C ILE A 18 0.99 4.73 -0.46
N ILE A 19 0.74 3.49 -0.91
CA ILE A 19 1.75 2.69 -1.62
C ILE A 19 1.85 3.22 -3.06
N THR A 20 2.97 3.87 -3.38
CA THR A 20 3.26 4.41 -4.72
C THR A 20 4.26 3.55 -5.51
N ALA A 21 5.02 2.70 -4.82
CA ALA A 21 5.95 1.75 -5.43
C ALA A 21 6.27 0.59 -4.48
N VAL A 22 6.61 -0.57 -5.05
CA VAL A 22 7.11 -1.76 -4.34
C VAL A 22 8.30 -2.32 -5.12
N ASN A 23 9.43 -2.54 -4.44
CA ASN A 23 10.66 -3.09 -5.05
C ASN A 23 11.12 -2.33 -6.32
N GLY A 24 11.00 -1.00 -6.30
CA GLY A 24 11.33 -0.13 -7.44
C GLY A 24 10.32 -0.14 -8.60
N LYS A 25 9.26 -0.95 -8.53
CA LYS A 25 8.17 -0.96 -9.50
C LYS A 25 7.08 0.00 -9.05
N LYS A 26 6.73 0.98 -9.89
CA LYS A 26 5.65 1.93 -9.62
C LYS A 26 4.31 1.19 -9.56
N VAL A 27 3.55 1.43 -8.49
CA VAL A 27 2.20 0.90 -8.29
C VAL A 27 1.24 2.05 -8.52
N SER A 28 0.41 1.95 -9.57
CA SER A 28 -0.60 2.99 -9.87
C SER A 28 -2.01 2.54 -9.53
N ASN A 29 -2.23 1.23 -9.45
CA ASN A 29 -3.51 0.62 -9.14
C ASN A 29 -3.34 -0.64 -8.28
N GLY A 30 -4.44 -1.14 -7.71
CA GLY A 30 -4.41 -2.34 -6.88
C GLY A 30 -3.97 -3.61 -7.62
N SER A 31 -4.28 -3.73 -8.91
CA SER A 31 -3.89 -4.88 -9.73
C SER A 31 -2.36 -4.95 -9.94
N ASP A 32 -1.71 -3.80 -10.11
CA ASP A 32 -0.25 -3.70 -10.21
C ASP A 32 0.40 -4.21 -8.92
N LEU A 33 -0.13 -3.80 -7.76
CA LEU A 33 0.35 -4.23 -6.46
C LEU A 33 0.24 -5.75 -6.32
N TYR A 34 -0.93 -6.32 -6.63
CA TYR A 34 -1.14 -7.77 -6.58
C TYR A 34 -0.18 -8.51 -7.49
N ARG A 35 0.02 -8.03 -8.72
CA ARG A 35 0.93 -8.66 -9.69
C ARG A 35 2.40 -8.59 -9.26
N ILE A 36 2.81 -7.52 -8.58
CA ILE A 36 4.17 -7.38 -8.07
C ILE A 36 4.40 -8.33 -6.89
N LEU A 37 3.43 -8.42 -5.98
CA LEU A 37 3.50 -9.33 -4.84
C LEU A 37 3.47 -10.80 -5.26
N ASP A 38 2.70 -11.16 -6.28
CA ASP A 38 2.65 -12.51 -6.85
C ASP A 38 4.00 -12.98 -7.44
N GLN A 39 4.85 -12.05 -7.84
CA GLN A 39 6.21 -12.33 -8.32
C GLN A 39 7.25 -12.45 -7.19
N CYS A 40 6.90 -12.06 -5.97
CA CYS A 40 7.80 -12.11 -4.82
C CYS A 40 7.67 -13.47 -4.12
N ASN A 41 8.80 -14.01 -3.66
CA ASN A 41 8.80 -15.24 -2.90
C ASN A 41 8.60 -14.96 -1.41
N VAL A 42 8.03 -15.92 -0.71
CA VAL A 42 7.90 -15.84 0.75
C VAL A 42 9.31 -15.82 1.35
N GLY A 43 9.66 -14.72 2.00
CA GLY A 43 11.00 -14.49 2.56
C GLY A 43 11.75 -13.32 1.95
N ASP A 44 11.26 -12.74 0.85
CA ASP A 44 11.76 -11.48 0.31
C ASP A 44 11.44 -10.31 1.28
N THR A 45 12.45 -9.47 1.58
CA THR A 45 12.37 -8.35 2.54
C THR A 45 12.41 -6.98 1.87
#